data_AF-A0A3D1UPG2-F1
#
_entry.id   AF-A0A3D1UPG2-F1
#
_cell.length_a   1.000
_cell.length_b   1.000
_cell.length_c   1.000
_cell.angle_alpha   90.00
_cell.angle_beta   90.00
_cell.angle_gamma   90.00
#
_symmetry.space_group_name_H-M   'P 1'
#
loop_
_entity.id
_entity.type
_entity.pdbx_description
1 polymer ?
#
loop_
_entity_poly.entity_id
_entity_poly.type
_entity_poly.pdbx_seq_one_letter_code
_entity_poly.pdbx_strand_id
1 'polypeptide(L)'
;MSKEVFVTNNLHRISDHIAEAARKGAGMSDEEGVPAAGSAGSAADSPKAREKMSPETERALRLRHEEFIRFKSDLLTRLTESEAEIAASSARYRKAADEFYAAEVKFAEALKKVDALAEPDADSSDYQVRLAEVCRSLELIRLEMISLKGRLEHPDSCIAAPSKSEVNLFSEMASISFSQLFRIGLGIGLPLLIVLLLSSMMIGGLIVLTFRLGI
;
A
#
# COMPACT_ATOMS: atom_id res chain seq x y z
N MET A 1 -10.67 10.03 -45.81
CA MET A 1 -10.38 9.83 -44.37
C MET A 1 -9.87 8.41 -44.15
N SER A 2 -8.54 8.23 -44.04
CA SER A 2 -7.90 6.95 -43.63
C SER A 2 -6.45 7.21 -43.18
N LYS A 3 -6.26 7.98 -42.10
CA LYS A 3 -4.92 8.26 -41.54
C LYS A 3 -4.57 7.45 -40.28
N GLU A 4 -5.49 6.64 -39.77
CA GLU A 4 -5.31 5.93 -38.49
C GLU A 4 -4.72 4.52 -38.61
N VAL A 5 -4.50 3.99 -39.82
CA VAL A 5 -4.09 2.58 -40.02
C VAL A 5 -2.57 2.39 -40.20
N PHE A 6 -1.79 3.46 -40.35
CA PHE A 6 -0.36 3.36 -40.71
C PHE A 6 0.64 3.30 -39.55
N VAL A 7 0.21 3.57 -38.31
CA VAL A 7 1.14 3.66 -37.15
C VAL A 7 1.19 2.36 -36.34
N THR A 8 0.11 1.57 -36.30
CA THR A 8 0.06 0.31 -35.53
C THR A 8 0.81 -0.83 -36.22
N ASN A 9 0.67 -1.00 -37.54
CA ASN A 9 1.35 -2.08 -38.28
C ASN A 9 2.88 -1.94 -38.32
N ASN A 10 3.41 -0.71 -38.29
CA ASN A 10 4.86 -0.49 -38.27
C ASN A 10 5.47 -0.65 -36.86
N LEU A 11 4.70 -0.44 -35.79
CA LEU A 11 5.18 -0.66 -34.42
C LEU A 11 5.39 -2.14 -34.11
N HIS A 12 4.47 -3.01 -34.55
CA HIS A 12 4.59 -4.45 -34.37
C HIS A 12 5.83 -5.01 -35.07
N ARG A 13 6.12 -4.56 -36.30
CA ARG A 13 7.35 -4.95 -37.02
C ARG A 13 8.63 -4.56 -36.28
N ILE A 14 8.68 -3.38 -35.67
CA ILE A 14 9.88 -2.95 -34.93
C ILE A 14 10.05 -3.77 -33.64
N SER A 15 8.97 -4.06 -32.92
CA SER A 15 8.99 -4.97 -31.75
C SER A 15 9.50 -6.35 -32.11
N ASP A 16 9.02 -6.93 -33.22
CA ASP A 16 9.42 -8.27 -33.67
C ASP A 16 10.91 -8.30 -34.06
N HIS A 17 11.39 -7.28 -34.77
CA HIS A 17 12.81 -7.15 -35.10
C HIS A 17 13.72 -6.97 -33.87
N ILE A 18 13.27 -6.26 -32.83
CA ILE A 18 14.03 -6.10 -31.58
C ILE A 18 14.05 -7.40 -30.78
N ALA A 19 12.90 -8.09 -30.69
CA ALA A 19 12.80 -9.39 -30.02
C ALA A 19 13.65 -10.46 -30.73
N GLU A 20 13.74 -10.40 -32.06
CA GLU A 20 14.54 -11.32 -32.87
C GLU A 20 16.04 -11.00 -32.80
N ALA A 21 16.42 -9.72 -32.73
CA ALA A 21 17.80 -9.30 -32.48
C ALA A 21 18.29 -9.69 -31.06
N ALA A 22 17.44 -9.59 -30.04
CA ALA A 22 17.75 -10.01 -28.68
C ALA A 22 17.97 -11.53 -28.57
N ARG A 23 17.21 -12.34 -29.33
CA ARG A 23 17.42 -13.79 -29.41
C ARG A 23 18.71 -14.15 -30.15
N LYS A 24 19.06 -13.38 -31.19
CA LYS A 24 20.29 -13.60 -31.97
C LYS A 24 21.56 -13.18 -31.22
N GLY A 25 21.47 -12.20 -30.31
CA GLY A 25 22.57 -11.77 -29.45
C GLY A 25 22.88 -12.70 -28.26
N ALA A 26 21.93 -13.55 -27.86
CA ALA A 26 22.09 -14.48 -26.73
C ALA A 26 22.69 -15.85 -27.13
N GLY A 27 22.96 -16.09 -28.41
CA GLY A 27 23.44 -17.37 -28.94
C GLY A 27 24.89 -17.38 -29.43
N MET A 28 25.68 -16.34 -29.16
CA MET A 28 27.08 -16.23 -29.61
C MET A 28 27.98 -15.80 -28.45
N SER A 29 27.99 -16.61 -27.39
CA SER A 29 29.13 -16.68 -26.48
C SER A 29 30.00 -17.83 -26.98
N ASP A 30 31.08 -17.50 -27.67
CA ASP A 30 32.40 -18.10 -27.44
C ASP A 30 33.47 -17.45 -28.33
N GLU A 31 34.54 -17.03 -27.63
CA GLU A 31 35.92 -16.85 -28.06
C GLU A 31 36.43 -15.58 -28.80
N GLU A 32 37.50 -15.06 -28.19
CA GLU A 32 38.67 -14.35 -28.72
C GLU A 32 38.64 -12.84 -29.03
N GLY A 33 39.51 -12.12 -28.30
CA GLY A 33 40.46 -11.21 -28.94
C GLY A 33 40.24 -9.72 -28.75
N VAL A 34 40.72 -9.17 -27.64
CA VAL A 34 41.13 -7.75 -27.56
C VAL A 34 42.32 -7.53 -28.51
N PRO A 35 42.33 -6.43 -29.28
CA PRO A 35 43.39 -5.47 -29.03
C PRO A 35 42.90 -4.02 -28.99
N ALA A 36 43.41 -3.31 -27.99
CA ALA A 36 43.46 -1.86 -27.97
C ALA A 36 44.37 -1.36 -29.10
N ALA A 37 43.90 -0.38 -29.87
CA ALA A 37 44.75 0.47 -30.71
C ALA A 37 44.27 1.91 -30.55
N GLY A 38 45.14 2.73 -29.95
CA GLY A 38 44.92 4.15 -29.79
C GLY A 38 45.20 4.96 -31.06
N SER A 39 44.76 6.22 -30.98
CA SER A 39 45.28 7.38 -31.70
C SER A 39 45.16 7.39 -33.22
N ALA A 40 44.15 8.09 -33.73
CA ALA A 40 44.36 9.23 -34.63
C ALA A 40 43.01 9.87 -34.99
N GLY A 41 42.99 11.20 -35.08
CA GLY A 41 41.95 11.91 -35.80
C GLY A 41 41.06 12.77 -34.93
N SER A 42 41.63 13.84 -34.38
CA SER A 42 40.91 15.10 -34.20
C SER A 42 40.45 15.60 -35.58
N ALA A 43 39.36 15.02 -36.10
CA ALA A 43 38.54 15.69 -37.08
C ALA A 43 37.53 16.49 -36.27
N ALA A 44 37.81 17.78 -36.11
CA ALA A 44 36.80 18.76 -35.78
C ALA A 44 35.69 18.61 -36.82
N ASP A 45 34.62 17.90 -36.45
CA ASP A 45 33.43 17.73 -37.25
C ASP A 45 32.82 19.12 -37.35
N SER A 46 33.22 19.84 -38.39
CA SER A 46 32.64 21.11 -38.79
C SER A 46 31.14 20.89 -38.85
N PRO A 47 30.30 21.74 -38.22
CA PRO A 47 28.87 21.50 -38.24
C PRO A 47 28.44 21.56 -39.69
N LYS A 48 28.17 20.38 -40.29
CA LYS A 48 27.63 20.27 -41.64
C LYS A 48 26.49 21.26 -41.70
N ALA A 49 26.63 22.28 -42.55
CA ALA A 49 25.62 23.29 -42.73
C ALA A 49 24.30 22.55 -42.94
N ARG A 50 23.41 22.63 -41.93
CA ARG A 50 22.12 21.95 -41.96
C ARG A 50 21.47 22.38 -43.27
N GLU A 51 21.35 21.44 -44.21
CA GLU A 51 20.64 21.67 -45.45
C GLU A 51 19.28 22.24 -45.04
N LYS A 52 18.97 23.45 -45.53
CA LYS A 52 17.77 24.17 -45.09
C LYS A 52 16.56 23.33 -45.49
N MET A 53 15.99 22.64 -44.51
CA MET A 53 14.82 21.79 -44.72
C MET A 53 13.69 22.64 -45.30
N SER A 54 12.83 22.03 -46.13
CA SER A 54 11.63 22.72 -46.60
C SER A 54 10.78 23.13 -45.38
N PRO A 55 10.08 24.28 -45.45
CA PRO A 55 9.28 24.77 -44.33
C PRO A 55 8.20 23.77 -43.87
N GLU A 56 7.69 22.96 -44.80
CA GLU A 56 6.76 21.87 -44.50
C GLU A 56 7.41 20.75 -43.68
N THR A 57 8.65 20.38 -44.02
CA THR A 57 9.42 19.35 -43.30
C THR A 57 9.80 19.85 -41.90
N GLU A 58 10.20 21.12 -41.78
CA GLU A 58 10.50 21.72 -40.48
C GLU A 58 9.26 21.77 -39.58
N ARG A 59 8.10 22.14 -40.13
CA ARG A 59 6.83 22.13 -39.39
C ARG A 59 6.42 20.73 -38.95
N ALA A 60 6.55 19.72 -39.83
CA ALA A 60 6.25 18.33 -39.49
C ALA A 60 7.18 17.79 -38.40
N LEU A 61 8.46 18.17 -38.43
CA LEU A 61 9.43 17.78 -37.40
C LEU A 61 9.11 18.43 -36.04
N ARG A 62 8.69 19.71 -36.04
CA ARG A 62 8.27 20.40 -34.81
C ARG A 62 7.05 19.74 -34.17
N LEU A 63 6.03 19.40 -34.97
CA LEU A 63 4.84 18.71 -34.45
C LEU A 63 5.19 17.33 -33.86
N ARG A 64 6.02 16.53 -34.54
CA ARG A 64 6.48 15.25 -33.98
C ARG A 64 7.31 15.43 -32.71
N HIS A 65 8.11 16.49 -32.64
CA HIS A 65 8.89 16.79 -31.44
C HIS A 65 7.97 17.15 -30.27
N GLU A 66 6.94 17.97 -30.49
CA GLU A 66 5.94 18.29 -29.48
C GLU A 66 5.17 17.05 -29.01
N GLU A 67 4.75 16.18 -29.93
CA GLU A 67 4.12 14.89 -29.61
C GLU A 67 5.06 14.00 -28.77
N PHE A 68 6.33 13.92 -29.16
CA PHE A 68 7.33 13.17 -28.42
C PHE A 68 7.52 13.70 -26.99
N ILE A 69 7.64 15.02 -26.82
CA ILE A 69 7.80 15.62 -25.49
C ILE A 69 6.57 15.35 -24.63
N ARG A 70 5.36 15.51 -25.19
CA ARG A 70 4.11 15.23 -24.48
C ARG A 70 4.00 13.77 -24.09
N PHE A 71 4.26 12.85 -25.02
CA PHE A 71 4.20 11.41 -24.76
C PHE A 71 5.23 10.97 -23.73
N LYS A 72 6.47 11.45 -23.85
CA LYS A 72 7.53 11.18 -22.88
C LYS A 72 7.14 11.66 -21.49
N SER A 73 6.57 12.87 -21.38
CA SER A 73 6.12 13.41 -20.10
C SER A 73 5.00 12.57 -19.49
N ASP A 74 3.97 12.23 -20.26
CA ASP A 74 2.85 11.40 -19.80
C ASP A 74 3.34 10.02 -19.34
N LEU A 75 4.22 9.40 -20.13
CA LEU A 75 4.78 8.09 -19.81
C LEU A 75 5.65 8.15 -18.54
N LEU A 76 6.48 9.18 -18.38
CA LEU A 76 7.27 9.38 -17.16
C LEU A 76 6.39 9.54 -15.94
N THR A 77 5.31 10.31 -16.02
CA THR A 77 4.34 10.46 -14.93
C THR A 77 3.73 9.11 -14.55
N ARG A 78 3.17 8.38 -15.53
CA ARG A 78 2.55 7.06 -15.29
C ARG A 78 3.51 6.03 -14.71
N LEU A 79 4.75 6.00 -15.21
CA LEU A 79 5.78 5.09 -14.70
C LEU A 79 6.16 5.44 -13.27
N THR A 80 6.32 6.72 -12.95
CA THR A 80 6.63 7.19 -11.59
C THR A 80 5.50 6.84 -10.62
N GLU A 81 4.25 7.06 -11.02
CA GLU A 81 3.07 6.70 -10.22
C GLU A 81 3.01 5.19 -9.97
N SER A 82 3.19 4.40 -11.02
CA SER A 82 3.19 2.94 -10.94
C SER A 82 4.34 2.40 -10.08
N GLU A 83 5.53 2.96 -10.21
CA GLU A 83 6.70 2.62 -9.38
C GLU A 83 6.42 2.90 -7.91
N ALA A 84 5.85 4.08 -7.59
CA ALA A 84 5.51 4.45 -6.22
C ALA A 84 4.43 3.51 -5.63
N GLU A 85 3.42 3.14 -6.40
CA GLU A 85 2.38 2.20 -5.98
C GLU A 85 2.94 0.80 -5.71
N ILE A 86 3.80 0.30 -6.61
CA ILE A 86 4.47 -1.00 -6.44
C ILE A 86 5.41 -0.97 -5.23
N ALA A 87 6.17 0.10 -5.04
CA ALA A 87 7.05 0.26 -3.89
C ALA A 87 6.27 0.26 -2.57
N ALA A 88 5.15 0.99 -2.50
CA ALA A 88 4.28 1.01 -1.33
C ALA A 88 3.67 -0.38 -1.06
N SER A 89 3.19 -1.06 -2.10
CA SER A 89 2.64 -2.42 -1.99
C SER A 89 3.70 -3.43 -1.55
N SER A 90 4.91 -3.36 -2.12
CA SER A 90 6.03 -4.21 -1.70
C SER A 90 6.39 -4.00 -0.24
N ALA A 91 6.38 -2.76 0.26
CA ALA A 91 6.65 -2.47 1.66
C ALA A 91 5.57 -3.07 2.58
N ARG A 92 4.29 -2.97 2.19
CA ARG A 92 3.17 -3.60 2.92
C ARG A 92 3.30 -5.11 2.98
N TYR A 93 3.60 -5.76 1.85
CA TYR A 93 3.76 -7.22 1.82
C TYR A 93 4.96 -7.70 2.63
N ARG A 94 6.08 -6.97 2.62
CA ARG A 94 7.23 -7.29 3.48
C ARG A 94 6.87 -7.21 4.97
N LYS A 95 6.20 -6.13 5.38
CA LYS A 95 5.74 -5.97 6.76
C LYS A 95 4.78 -7.10 7.15
N ALA A 96 3.83 -7.44 6.28
CA ALA A 96 2.91 -8.56 6.53
C ALA A 96 3.65 -9.89 6.67
N ALA A 97 4.64 -10.16 5.82
CA ALA A 97 5.48 -11.36 5.92
C ALA A 97 6.23 -11.43 7.26
N ASP A 98 6.79 -10.31 7.73
CA ASP A 98 7.45 -10.24 9.05
C ASP A 98 6.46 -10.52 10.20
N GLU A 99 5.23 -10.01 10.09
CA GLU A 99 4.16 -10.26 11.08
C GLU A 99 3.74 -11.74 11.09
N PHE A 100 3.59 -12.37 9.92
CA PHE A 100 3.30 -13.80 9.80
C PHE A 100 4.43 -14.65 10.38
N TYR A 101 5.69 -14.32 10.08
CA TYR A 101 6.85 -15.02 10.64
C TYR A 101 6.89 -14.89 12.17
N ALA A 102 6.66 -13.69 12.71
CA ALA A 102 6.60 -13.49 14.16
C ALA A 102 5.45 -14.27 14.81
N ALA A 103 4.31 -14.42 14.13
CA ALA A 103 3.20 -15.24 14.61
C ALA A 103 3.53 -16.73 14.55
N GLU A 104 4.19 -17.20 13.50
CA GLU A 104 4.66 -18.58 13.37
C GLU A 104 5.57 -18.98 14.55
N VAL A 105 6.55 -18.13 14.87
CA VAL A 105 7.42 -18.34 16.04
C VAL A 105 6.61 -18.46 17.33
N LYS A 106 5.62 -17.58 17.54
CA LYS A 106 4.76 -17.63 18.73
C LYS A 106 3.88 -18.89 18.79
N PHE A 107 3.35 -19.35 17.66
CA PHE A 107 2.61 -20.61 17.61
C PHE A 107 3.51 -21.80 17.90
N ALA A 108 4.74 -21.82 17.38
CA ALA A 108 5.72 -22.86 17.69
C ALA A 108 6.10 -22.87 19.19
N GLU A 109 6.27 -21.71 19.80
CA GLU A 109 6.48 -21.59 21.25
C GLU A 109 5.27 -22.07 22.06
N ALA A 110 4.05 -21.69 21.65
CA ALA A 110 2.82 -22.14 22.29
C ALA A 110 2.68 -23.67 22.22
N LEU A 111 2.97 -24.28 21.06
CA LEU A 111 2.98 -25.74 20.90
C LEU A 111 3.96 -26.40 21.85
N LYS A 112 5.20 -25.89 21.97
CA LYS A 112 6.19 -26.39 22.93
C LYS A 112 5.70 -26.28 24.38
N LYS A 113 5.03 -25.17 24.74
CA LYS A 113 4.44 -25.01 26.07
C LYS A 113 3.37 -26.05 26.35
N VAL A 114 2.48 -26.30 25.39
CA VAL A 114 1.42 -27.31 25.52
C VAL A 114 2.02 -28.71 25.65
N ASP A 115 3.00 -29.05 24.81
CA ASP A 115 3.68 -30.35 24.83
C ASP A 115 4.44 -30.60 26.14
N ALA A 116 4.97 -29.55 26.77
CA ALA A 116 5.64 -29.62 28.05
C ALA A 116 4.68 -29.73 29.26
N LEU A 117 3.38 -29.49 29.09
CA LEU A 117 2.39 -29.65 30.15
C LEU A 117 2.11 -31.14 30.36
N ALA A 118 2.57 -31.68 31.48
CA ALA A 118 2.27 -33.04 31.88
C ALA A 118 0.90 -33.13 32.55
N GLU A 119 0.22 -34.26 32.35
CA GLU A 119 -0.96 -34.60 33.13
C GLU A 119 -0.58 -34.75 34.62
N PRO A 120 -1.26 -34.06 35.53
CA PRO A 120 -1.00 -34.20 36.96
C PRO A 120 -1.32 -35.63 37.45
N ASP A 121 -0.47 -36.17 38.32
CA ASP A 121 -0.71 -37.45 38.97
C ASP A 121 -1.99 -37.42 39.84
N ALA A 122 -2.95 -38.27 39.47
CA ALA A 122 -4.26 -38.40 40.11
C ALA A 122 -4.19 -38.91 41.55
N ASP A 123 -3.14 -39.65 41.90
CA ASP A 123 -2.97 -40.25 43.23
C ASP A 123 -2.32 -39.29 44.23
N SER A 124 -1.93 -38.09 43.79
CA SER A 124 -1.27 -37.12 44.64
C SER A 124 -2.24 -36.25 45.44
N SER A 125 -1.84 -35.90 46.67
CA SER A 125 -2.60 -35.02 47.57
C SER A 125 -2.96 -33.66 46.96
N ASP A 126 -2.14 -33.16 46.04
CA ASP A 126 -2.29 -31.83 45.45
C ASP A 126 -2.88 -31.87 44.04
N TYR A 127 -3.45 -33.00 43.62
CA TYR A 127 -3.98 -33.23 42.27
C TYR A 127 -4.91 -32.10 41.81
N GLN A 128 -5.87 -31.70 42.65
CA GLN A 128 -6.84 -30.65 42.29
C GLN A 128 -6.17 -29.30 42.00
N VAL A 129 -5.13 -28.94 42.79
CA VAL A 129 -4.41 -27.69 42.62
C VAL A 129 -3.60 -27.72 41.33
N ARG A 130 -2.86 -28.80 41.09
CA ARG A 130 -2.04 -28.95 39.88
C ARG A 130 -2.87 -29.06 38.61
N LEU A 131 -4.01 -29.74 38.67
CA LEU A 131 -4.97 -29.79 37.56
C LEU A 131 -5.53 -28.41 37.24
N ALA A 132 -5.90 -27.62 38.25
CA ALA A 132 -6.37 -26.26 38.04
C ALA A 132 -5.27 -25.37 37.40
N GLU A 133 -4.01 -25.54 37.78
CA GLU A 133 -2.87 -24.81 37.22
C GLU A 133 -2.60 -25.17 35.75
N VAL A 134 -2.63 -26.47 35.41
CA VAL A 134 -2.50 -26.93 34.02
C VAL A 134 -3.65 -26.41 33.17
N CYS A 135 -4.89 -26.52 33.64
CA CYS A 135 -6.07 -25.99 32.93
C CYS A 135 -5.99 -24.47 32.72
N ARG A 136 -5.54 -23.73 33.74
CA ARG A 136 -5.33 -22.27 33.63
C ARG A 136 -4.26 -21.95 32.59
N SER A 137 -3.18 -22.71 32.56
CA SER A 137 -2.09 -22.52 31.58
C SER A 137 -2.57 -22.79 30.15
N LEU A 138 -3.37 -23.84 29.94
CA LEU A 138 -3.98 -24.14 28.65
C LEU A 138 -4.92 -23.02 28.19
N GLU A 139 -5.75 -22.48 29.09
CA GLU A 139 -6.66 -21.39 28.74
C GLU A 139 -5.91 -20.09 28.40
N LEU A 140 -4.81 -19.78 29.11
CA LEU A 140 -3.95 -18.65 28.74
C LEU A 140 -3.37 -18.82 27.34
N ILE A 141 -2.86 -20.01 27.01
CA ILE A 141 -2.34 -20.31 25.67
C ILE A 141 -3.44 -20.17 24.62
N ARG A 142 -4.65 -20.66 24.90
CA ARG A 142 -5.81 -20.55 24.00
C ARG A 142 -6.17 -19.09 23.73
N LEU A 143 -6.22 -18.25 24.77
CA LEU A 143 -6.52 -16.82 24.63
C LEU A 143 -5.44 -16.09 23.82
N GLU A 144 -4.16 -16.40 24.05
CA GLU A 144 -3.06 -15.88 23.24
C GLU A 144 -3.23 -16.26 21.76
N MET A 145 -3.57 -17.52 21.46
CA MET A 145 -3.82 -17.99 20.10
C MET A 145 -5.00 -17.27 19.42
N ILE A 146 -6.11 -17.06 20.13
CA ILE A 146 -7.27 -16.33 19.61
C ILE A 146 -6.88 -14.89 19.27
N SER A 147 -6.15 -14.23 20.18
CA SER A 147 -5.65 -12.86 19.96
C SER A 147 -4.73 -12.79 18.74
N LEU A 148 -3.77 -13.72 18.62
CA LEU A 148 -2.84 -13.80 17.48
C LEU A 148 -3.59 -14.03 16.16
N LYS A 149 -4.53 -14.97 16.11
CA LYS A 149 -5.34 -15.22 14.90
C LYS A 149 -6.17 -14.01 14.51
N GLY A 150 -6.84 -13.37 15.47
CA GLY A 150 -7.63 -12.17 15.21
C GLY A 150 -6.80 -11.04 14.60
N ARG A 151 -5.56 -10.87 15.08
CA ARG A 151 -4.61 -9.88 14.52
C ARG A 151 -4.18 -10.21 13.08
N LEU A 152 -3.99 -11.49 12.76
CA LEU A 152 -3.57 -11.95 11.43
C LEU A 152 -4.71 -11.83 10.39
N GLU A 153 -5.95 -12.07 10.79
CA GLU A 153 -7.11 -11.97 9.90
C GLU A 153 -7.43 -10.51 9.51
N HIS A 154 -7.04 -9.55 10.35
CA HIS A 154 -7.34 -8.14 10.17
C HIS A 154 -6.06 -7.29 10.39
N PRO A 155 -5.05 -7.38 9.49
CA PRO A 155 -3.78 -6.68 9.68
C PRO A 155 -3.95 -5.14 9.74
N ASP A 156 -4.95 -4.60 9.05
CA ASP A 156 -5.28 -3.16 9.08
C ASP A 156 -5.90 -2.71 10.41
N SER A 157 -6.37 -3.63 11.26
CA SER A 157 -6.86 -3.33 12.61
C SER A 157 -5.73 -3.22 13.65
N CYS A 158 -4.48 -3.53 13.26
CA CYS A 158 -3.33 -3.63 14.15
C CYS A 158 -2.37 -2.42 14.13
N ILE A 159 -2.88 -1.18 14.06
CA ILE A 159 -2.08 -0.02 14.51
C ILE A 159 -1.92 -0.01 16.05
N ALA A 160 -2.68 -0.81 16.80
CA ALA A 160 -2.47 -1.01 18.23
C ALA A 160 -1.55 -2.22 18.51
N ALA A 161 -0.25 -1.96 18.63
CA ALA A 161 0.69 -2.92 19.20
C ALA A 161 0.33 -3.21 20.68
N PRO A 162 0.53 -4.45 21.19
CA PRO A 162 0.31 -4.75 22.60
C PRO A 162 1.57 -4.36 23.39
N SER A 163 1.77 -3.06 23.61
CA SER A 163 2.69 -2.60 24.64
C SER A 163 1.92 -2.44 25.94
N LYS A 164 2.32 -3.23 26.94
CA LYS A 164 2.01 -2.98 28.35
C LYS A 164 2.25 -1.48 28.65
N SER A 165 1.43 -0.97 29.57
CA SER A 165 1.41 0.38 30.17
C SER A 165 0.69 1.47 29.41
N GLU A 166 -0.47 1.82 29.97
CA GLU A 166 -1.05 3.17 30.07
C GLU A 166 -1.46 3.86 28.75
N VAL A 167 -2.74 3.69 28.42
CA VAL A 167 -3.67 4.69 27.86
C VAL A 167 -3.00 5.95 27.28
N ASN A 168 -2.43 5.83 26.08
CA ASN A 168 -1.98 6.97 25.27
C ASN A 168 -3.10 7.49 24.35
N LEU A 169 -4.33 7.65 24.89
CA LEU A 169 -5.45 8.28 24.16
C LEU A 169 -5.14 9.73 23.76
N PHE A 170 -4.17 10.37 24.44
CA PHE A 170 -3.74 11.73 24.14
C PHE A 170 -2.68 11.82 23.03
N SER A 171 -1.88 10.77 22.84
CA SER A 171 -0.87 10.73 21.77
C SER A 171 -1.53 10.55 20.40
N GLU A 172 -2.64 9.81 20.34
CA GLU A 172 -3.41 9.60 19.11
C GLU A 172 -4.18 10.87 18.68
N MET A 173 -4.66 11.68 19.63
CA MET A 173 -5.29 12.99 19.33
C MET A 173 -4.30 14.05 18.82
N ALA A 174 -3.00 13.92 19.10
CA ALA A 174 -1.97 14.83 18.57
C ALA A 174 -1.64 14.57 17.09
N SER A 175 -2.03 13.41 16.55
CA SER A 175 -1.80 13.03 15.15
C SER A 175 -2.96 13.36 14.22
N ILE A 176 -4.12 13.73 14.78
CA ILE A 176 -5.32 14.05 14.00
C ILE A 176 -5.26 15.53 13.61
N SER A 177 -5.24 15.79 12.30
CA SER A 177 -5.32 17.15 11.77
C SER A 177 -6.59 17.85 12.27
N PHE A 178 -6.49 19.11 12.68
CA PHE A 178 -7.62 19.94 13.12
C PHE A 178 -8.83 19.86 12.17
N SER A 179 -8.57 19.70 10.86
CA SER A 179 -9.61 19.54 9.84
C SER A 179 -10.40 18.22 9.94
N GLN A 180 -9.76 17.13 10.34
CA GLN A 180 -10.41 15.83 10.55
C GLN A 180 -11.24 15.83 11.84
N LEU A 181 -10.71 16.41 12.93
CA LEU A 181 -11.43 16.54 14.19
C LEU A 181 -12.66 17.45 14.03
N PHE A 182 -12.56 18.53 13.26
CA PHE A 182 -13.68 19.40 12.94
C PHE A 182 -14.73 18.69 12.08
N ARG A 183 -14.34 17.88 11.08
CA ARG A 183 -15.30 17.11 10.27
C ARG A 183 -16.04 16.04 11.07
N ILE A 184 -15.35 15.34 11.96
CA ILE A 184 -15.96 14.33 12.84
C ILE A 184 -16.88 15.02 13.85
N GLY A 185 -16.39 16.09 14.48
CA GLY A 185 -17.17 16.89 15.43
C GLY A 185 -18.39 17.54 14.81
N LEU A 186 -18.31 18.04 13.58
CA LEU A 186 -19.45 18.61 12.85
C LEU A 186 -20.38 17.52 12.31
N GLY A 187 -19.84 16.39 11.84
CA GLY A 187 -20.62 15.26 11.32
C GLY A 187 -21.49 14.58 12.38
N ILE A 188 -21.01 14.49 13.62
CA ILE A 188 -21.77 13.90 14.74
C ILE A 188 -22.48 14.99 15.56
N GLY A 189 -21.85 16.14 15.78
CA GLY A 189 -22.40 17.21 16.62
C GLY A 189 -23.56 17.96 15.98
N LEU A 190 -23.52 18.19 14.65
CA LEU A 190 -24.59 18.90 13.95
C LEU A 190 -25.93 18.14 13.96
N PRO A 191 -26.02 16.83 13.61
CA PRO A 191 -27.29 16.12 13.71
C PRO A 191 -27.80 16.04 15.15
N LEU A 192 -26.92 15.91 16.14
CA LEU A 192 -27.31 15.88 17.55
C LEU A 192 -27.91 17.22 18.01
N LEU A 193 -27.29 18.34 17.60
CA LEU A 193 -27.79 19.69 17.90
C LEU A 193 -29.13 19.93 17.20
N ILE A 194 -29.28 19.52 15.94
CA ILE A 194 -30.56 19.61 15.21
C ILE A 194 -31.66 18.82 15.92
N VAL A 195 -31.38 17.58 16.33
CA VAL A 195 -32.35 16.75 17.08
C VAL A 195 -32.73 17.41 18.40
N LEU A 196 -31.76 17.95 19.13
CA LEU A 196 -32.00 18.63 20.40
C LEU A 196 -32.83 19.92 20.22
N LEU A 197 -32.57 20.69 19.17
CA LEU A 197 -33.29 21.92 18.85
C LEU A 197 -34.73 21.60 18.41
N LEU A 198 -34.93 20.58 17.57
CA LEU A 198 -36.26 20.10 17.19
C LEU A 198 -37.04 19.55 18.39
N SER A 199 -36.39 18.78 19.26
CA SER A 199 -36.99 18.27 20.49
C SER A 199 -37.42 19.42 21.41
N SER A 200 -36.55 20.42 21.59
CA SER A 200 -36.84 21.63 22.37
C SER A 200 -38.01 22.42 21.77
N MET A 201 -38.06 22.60 20.45
CA MET A 201 -39.18 23.26 19.77
C MET A 201 -40.49 22.49 19.92
N MET A 202 -40.46 21.15 19.83
CA MET A 202 -41.65 20.31 20.02
C MET A 202 -42.18 20.41 21.45
N ILE A 203 -41.29 20.35 22.45
CA ILE A 203 -41.66 20.49 23.86
C ILE A 203 -42.19 21.91 24.13
N GLY A 204 -41.51 22.94 23.65
CA GLY A 204 -41.96 24.33 23.79
C GLY A 204 -43.30 24.58 23.10
N GLY A 205 -43.49 24.02 21.90
CA GLY A 205 -44.75 24.08 21.18
C GLY A 205 -45.89 23.38 21.92
N LEU A 206 -45.62 22.21 22.50
CA LEU A 206 -46.58 21.47 23.32
C LEU A 206 -46.99 22.30 24.55
N ILE A 207 -46.03 22.91 25.26
CA ILE A 207 -46.28 23.75 26.42
C ILE A 207 -47.15 24.96 26.03
N VAL A 208 -46.81 25.67 24.96
CA VAL A 208 -47.61 26.81 24.50
C VAL A 208 -49.01 26.38 24.09
N LEU A 209 -49.15 25.22 23.44
CA LEU A 209 -50.43 24.66 23.03
C LEU A 209 -51.29 24.28 24.23
N THR A 210 -50.73 23.64 25.26
CA THR A 210 -51.44 23.30 26.51
C THR A 210 -51.89 24.56 27.25
N PHE A 211 -51.02 25.56 27.39
CA PHE A 211 -51.37 26.83 28.04
C PHE A 211 -52.41 27.64 27.25
N ARG A 212 -52.43 27.53 25.91
CA ARG A 212 -53.37 28.26 25.05
C ARG A 212 -54.72 27.57 24.89
N LEU A 213 -54.78 26.24 24.90
CA LEU A 213 -56.03 25.48 24.86
C LEU A 213 -56.70 25.33 26.24
N GLY A 214 -56.03 25.75 27.31
CA GLY A 214 -56.64 25.81 28.65
C GLY A 214 -57.01 24.44 29.19
N ILE A 215 -56.11 23.48 29.05
CA ILE A 215 -56.09 22.23 29.83
C ILE A 215 -55.05 22.38 30.93
#